data_AF-A0A0H3G0Q5-F1
#
_entry.id   AF-A0A0H3G0Q5-F1
#
_cell.length_a   1.000
_cell.length_b   1.000
_cell.length_c   1.000
_cell.angle_alpha   90.00
_cell.angle_beta   90.00
_cell.angle_gamma   90.00
#
_symmetry.space_group_name_H-M   'P 1'
#
loop_
_entity.id
_entity.type
_entity.pdbx_description
1 polymer ?
#
loop_
_entity_poly.entity_id
_entity_poly.type
_entity_poly.pdbx_seq_one_letter_code
_entity_poly.pdbx_strand_id
1 'polypeptide(L)'
;MSNNAFSIDLSRLKKQPKTSSTKETDQVAEELGFSSREIVKKRGRKPSPRTGQVHAKVMPDTSIEIANEAKRRGVQQGVLIEEAWQLYKQNIAIK
;
A
#
# COMPACT_ATOMS: atom_id res chain seq x y z
N MET A 1 -47.49 20.14 45.69
CA MET A 1 -47.36 18.67 45.45
C MET A 1 -47.20 18.45 43.95
N SER A 2 -45.97 18.52 43.43
CA SER A 2 -45.68 18.28 42.01
C SER A 2 -45.66 16.77 41.75
N ASN A 3 -46.79 16.23 41.27
CA ASN A 3 -46.90 14.83 40.87
C ASN A 3 -46.23 14.63 39.51
N ASN A 4 -44.90 14.55 39.50
CA ASN A 4 -44.14 14.41 38.26
C ASN A 4 -44.05 12.93 37.90
N ALA A 5 -44.91 12.48 36.96
CA ALA A 5 -45.12 11.08 36.59
C ALA A 5 -43.88 10.36 36.02
N PHE A 6 -42.76 11.06 35.84
CA PHE A 6 -41.52 10.53 35.26
C PHE A 6 -40.27 10.76 36.15
N SER A 7 -40.43 10.85 37.47
CA SER A 7 -39.29 10.91 38.38
C SER A 7 -38.63 9.54 38.54
N ILE A 8 -37.46 9.33 37.92
CA ILE A 8 -36.68 8.09 38.03
C ILE A 8 -35.71 8.20 39.21
N ASP A 9 -35.80 7.26 40.16
CA ASP A 9 -34.89 7.15 41.30
C ASP A 9 -33.62 6.37 40.93
N LEU A 10 -32.53 7.08 40.68
CA LEU A 10 -31.24 6.51 40.31
C LEU A 10 -30.55 5.76 41.47
N SER A 11 -30.98 5.96 42.71
CA SER A 11 -30.35 5.35 43.89
C SER A 11 -30.66 3.87 44.05
N ARG A 12 -31.74 3.39 43.42
CA ARG A 12 -32.20 1.98 43.48
C ARG A 12 -31.64 1.11 42.37
N LEU A 13 -30.92 1.68 41.41
CA LEU A 13 -30.34 0.93 40.30
C LEU A 13 -29.12 0.11 40.78
N LYS A 14 -29.14 -1.20 40.46
CA LYS A 14 -28.01 -2.09 40.72
C LYS A 14 -26.80 -1.63 39.90
N LYS A 15 -25.68 -1.35 40.57
CA LYS A 15 -24.41 -1.05 39.91
C LYS A 15 -23.77 -2.36 39.47
N GLN A 16 -23.40 -2.44 38.20
CA GLN A 16 -22.61 -3.55 37.65
C GLN A 16 -21.29 -2.99 37.09
N PRO A 17 -20.15 -3.64 37.36
CA PRO A 17 -18.88 -3.24 36.76
C PRO A 17 -18.93 -3.49 35.25
N LYS A 18 -18.49 -2.50 34.45
CA LYS A 18 -18.31 -2.71 33.02
C LYS A 18 -17.19 -3.73 32.81
N THR A 19 -17.52 -4.90 32.28
CA THR A 19 -16.53 -5.89 31.83
C THR A 19 -15.86 -5.36 30.57
N SER A 20 -14.53 -5.46 30.48
CA SER A 20 -13.73 -4.86 29.41
C SER A 20 -13.52 -5.77 28.19
N SER A 21 -14.11 -6.96 28.15
CA SER A 21 -13.91 -7.95 27.09
C SER A 21 -14.93 -7.76 25.96
N THR A 22 -14.67 -6.79 25.09
CA THR A 22 -15.49 -6.55 23.87
C THR A 22 -15.46 -7.71 22.87
N LYS A 23 -14.53 -8.66 23.02
CA LYS A 23 -14.39 -9.81 22.12
C LYS A 23 -15.61 -10.73 22.11
N GLU A 24 -16.22 -10.96 23.27
CA GLU A 24 -17.40 -11.83 23.37
C GLU A 24 -18.63 -11.17 22.73
N THR A 25 -18.77 -9.86 22.89
CA THR A 25 -19.85 -9.10 22.25
C THR A 25 -19.70 -9.02 20.74
N ASP A 26 -18.46 -8.90 20.24
CA ASP A 26 -18.18 -8.88 18.80
C ASP A 26 -18.49 -10.24 18.16
N GLN A 27 -18.17 -11.35 18.84
CA GLN A 27 -18.50 -12.71 18.39
C GLN A 27 -20.00 -12.96 18.31
N VAL A 28 -20.74 -12.62 19.38
CA VAL A 28 -22.20 -12.76 19.40
C VAL A 28 -22.86 -11.86 18.34
N ALA A 29 -22.31 -10.66 18.11
CA ALA A 29 -22.78 -9.77 17.06
C ALA A 29 -22.58 -10.40 15.66
N GLU A 30 -21.42 -11.01 15.40
CA GLU A 30 -21.14 -11.70 14.14
C GLU A 30 -22.07 -12.91 13.91
N GLU A 31 -22.31 -13.72 14.95
CA GLU A 31 -23.26 -14.86 14.90
C GLU A 31 -24.70 -14.42 14.58
N LEU A 32 -25.10 -13.25 15.09
CA LEU A 32 -26.40 -12.63 14.82
C LEU A 32 -26.44 -11.88 13.47
N GLY A 33 -25.36 -11.92 12.69
CA GLY A 33 -25.27 -11.32 11.36
C GLY A 33 -24.97 -9.82 11.36
N PHE A 34 -24.57 -9.24 12.49
CA PHE A 34 -24.07 -7.87 12.53
C PHE A 34 -22.65 -7.82 11.97
N SER A 35 -22.44 -6.96 10.96
CA SER A 35 -21.11 -6.71 10.39
C SER A 35 -20.55 -5.37 10.91
N SER A 36 -19.26 -5.36 11.26
CA SER A 36 -18.58 -4.12 11.61
C SER A 36 -18.45 -3.22 10.38
N ARG A 37 -18.91 -1.97 10.50
CA ARG A 37 -18.76 -0.93 9.47
C ARG A 37 -17.43 -0.17 9.58
N GLU A 38 -16.54 -0.60 10.46
CA GLU A 38 -15.25 0.04 10.61
C GLU A 38 -14.45 -0.06 9.30
N ILE A 39 -13.82 1.05 8.92
CA ILE A 39 -12.97 1.11 7.74
C ILE A 39 -11.69 0.32 8.04
N VAL A 40 -11.72 -0.99 7.77
CA VAL A 40 -10.51 -1.81 7.82
C VAL A 40 -9.56 -1.29 6.76
N LYS A 41 -8.46 -0.64 7.18
CA LYS A 41 -7.42 -0.15 6.28
C LYS A 41 -6.92 -1.33 5.44
N LYS A 42 -7.30 -1.38 4.16
CA LYS A 42 -6.70 -2.30 3.19
C LYS A 42 -5.19 -2.06 3.22
N ARG A 43 -4.41 -3.08 3.58
CA ARG A 43 -2.95 -3.00 3.49
C ARG A 43 -2.61 -2.56 2.07
N GLY A 44 -1.96 -1.40 1.95
CA GLY A 44 -1.51 -0.90 0.66
C GLY A 44 -0.58 -1.89 -0.01
N ARG A 45 -0.41 -1.75 -1.33
CA ARG A 45 0.58 -2.53 -2.08
C ARG A 45 1.95 -2.39 -1.41
N LYS A 46 2.65 -3.50 -1.20
CA LYS A 46 4.02 -3.47 -0.68
C LYS A 46 4.86 -2.50 -1.52
N PRO A 47 5.71 -1.66 -0.89
CA PRO A 47 6.59 -0.76 -1.62
C PRO A 47 7.44 -1.56 -2.61
N SER A 48 7.62 -1.03 -3.83
CA SER A 48 8.42 -1.70 -4.85
C SER A 48 9.86 -1.87 -4.33
N PRO A 49 10.51 -3.03 -4.58
CA PRO A 49 11.92 -3.18 -4.26
C PRO A 49 12.72 -2.05 -4.92
N ARG A 50 13.68 -1.48 -4.21
CA ARG A 50 14.58 -0.45 -4.76
C ARG A 50 15.60 -1.14 -5.67
N THR A 51 15.16 -1.51 -6.88
CA THR A 51 15.93 -2.25 -7.90
C THR A 51 17.07 -1.43 -8.54
N GLY A 52 17.33 -0.21 -8.08
CA GLY A 52 18.27 0.70 -8.74
C GLY A 52 17.79 1.19 -10.12
N GLN A 53 16.50 0.99 -10.45
CA GLN A 53 15.91 1.50 -11.69
C GLN A 53 16.01 3.01 -11.73
N VAL A 54 16.85 3.49 -12.66
CA VAL A 54 17.01 4.90 -12.96
C VAL A 54 15.89 5.29 -13.94
N HIS A 55 15.05 6.25 -13.56
CA HIS A 55 14.03 6.76 -14.48
C HIS A 55 14.73 7.41 -15.67
N ALA A 56 14.16 7.29 -16.89
CA ALA A 56 14.66 7.95 -18.09
C ALA A 56 14.82 9.48 -17.96
N LYS A 57 14.27 10.08 -16.89
CA LYS A 57 14.39 11.50 -16.55
C LYS A 57 15.78 11.86 -16.01
N VAL A 58 16.54 10.88 -15.53
CA VAL A 58 17.86 11.12 -14.92
C VAL A 58 18.93 11.32 -15.99
N MET A 59 18.77 10.76 -17.19
CA MET A 59 19.67 10.96 -18.34
C MET A 59 18.85 11.13 -19.63
N PRO A 60 18.17 12.28 -19.80
CA PRO A 60 17.27 12.51 -20.92
C PRO A 60 18.01 12.47 -22.27
N ASP A 61 19.18 13.09 -22.37
CA ASP A 61 19.93 13.19 -23.62
C ASP A 61 20.38 11.81 -24.12
N THR A 62 20.93 10.97 -23.23
CA THR A 62 21.32 9.60 -23.55
C THR A 62 20.14 8.76 -24.08
N SER A 63 18.95 8.94 -23.50
CA SER A 63 17.76 8.21 -23.97
C SER A 63 17.34 8.63 -25.39
N ILE A 64 17.48 9.93 -25.71
CA ILE A 64 17.18 10.48 -27.04
C ILE A 64 18.19 9.97 -28.06
N GLU A 65 19.48 9.97 -27.71
CA GLU A 65 20.55 9.45 -28.56
C GLU A 65 20.33 7.96 -28.89
N ILE A 66 20.05 7.13 -27.89
CA ILE A 66 19.74 5.70 -28.09
C ILE A 66 18.51 5.53 -28.98
N ALA A 67 17.46 6.33 -28.78
CA ALA A 67 16.26 6.27 -29.60
C ALA A 67 16.51 6.64 -31.07
N ASN A 68 17.30 7.68 -31.31
CA ASN A 68 17.68 8.11 -32.66
C ASN A 68 18.53 7.05 -33.37
N GLU A 69 19.47 6.45 -32.66
CA GLU A 69 20.32 5.40 -33.22
C GLU A 69 19.53 4.11 -33.51
N ALA A 70 18.62 3.73 -32.62
CA ALA A 70 17.71 2.62 -32.83
C ALA A 70 16.87 2.82 -34.10
N LYS A 71 16.32 4.04 -34.27
CA LYS A 71 15.57 4.43 -35.46
C LYS A 71 16.44 4.40 -36.72
N ARG A 72 17.66 4.92 -36.66
CA ARG A 72 18.61 4.92 -37.79
C ARG A 72 18.95 3.51 -38.25
N ARG A 73 19.08 2.56 -37.32
CA ARG A 73 19.39 1.14 -37.60
C ARG A 73 18.15 0.29 -37.89
N GLY A 74 16.95 0.80 -37.66
CA GLY A 74 15.71 0.03 -37.80
C GLY A 74 15.54 -1.07 -36.74
N VAL A 75 16.11 -0.88 -35.54
CA VAL A 75 16.08 -1.86 -34.44
C VAL A 75 15.39 -1.29 -33.19
N GLN A 76 15.08 -2.15 -32.22
CA GLN A 76 14.58 -1.73 -30.91
C GLN A 76 15.72 -1.16 -30.05
N GLN A 77 15.44 -0.16 -29.21
CA GLN A 77 16.41 0.40 -28.26
C GLN A 77 17.09 -0.67 -27.38
N GLY A 78 16.39 -1.76 -27.04
CA GLY A 78 16.94 -2.87 -26.28
C GLY A 78 18.16 -3.53 -26.93
N VAL A 79 18.23 -3.57 -28.27
CA VAL A 79 19.39 -4.16 -28.98
C VAL A 79 20.66 -3.36 -28.73
N LEU A 80 20.56 -2.02 -28.77
CA LEU A 80 21.68 -1.12 -28.46
C LEU A 80 22.16 -1.27 -27.01
N ILE A 81 21.24 -1.51 -26.08
CA ILE A 81 21.57 -1.72 -24.66
C ILE A 81 22.34 -3.03 -24.48
N GLU A 82 21.91 -4.12 -25.15
CA GLU A 82 22.63 -5.41 -25.11
C GLU A 82 24.02 -5.32 -25.74
N GLU A 83 24.16 -4.65 -26.90
CA GLU A 83 25.45 -4.39 -27.54
C GLU A 83 26.38 -3.57 -26.61
N ALA A 84 25.86 -2.50 -26.02
CA ALA A 84 26.61 -1.67 -25.07
C ALA A 84 27.05 -2.48 -23.84
N TRP A 85 26.19 -3.39 -23.35
CA TRP A 85 26.53 -4.26 -22.23
C TRP A 85 27.65 -5.26 -22.57
N GLN A 86 27.66 -5.81 -23.79
CA GLN A 86 28.77 -6.64 -24.26
C GLN A 86 30.08 -5.86 -24.31
N LEU A 87 30.08 -4.66 -24.88
CA LEU A 87 31.25 -3.78 -24.93
C LEU A 87 31.75 -3.41 -23.53
N TYR A 88 30.83 -3.09 -22.62
CA TYR A 88 31.15 -2.80 -21.22
C TYR A 88 31.86 -3.99 -20.54
N LYS A 89 31.34 -5.21 -20.71
CA LYS A 89 31.97 -6.43 -20.17
C LYS A 89 33.35 -6.67 -20.76
N GLN A 90 33.53 -6.46 -22.06
CA GLN A 90 34.83 -6.59 -22.71
C GLN A 90 35.85 -5.59 -22.16
N ASN A 91 35.44 -4.33 -21.99
CA ASN A 91 36.30 -3.28 -21.45
C ASN A 91 36.71 -3.55 -19.99
N ILE A 92 35.84 -4.19 -19.19
CA ILE A 92 36.16 -4.58 -17.82
C ILE A 92 37.03 -5.84 -17.77
N ALA A 93 36.77 -6.81 -18.64
CA ALA A 93 37.55 -8.05 -18.70
C ALA A 93 39.00 -7.84 -19.20
N ILE A 94 39.30 -6.67 -19.77
CA ILE A 94 40.65 -6.27 -20.22
C ILE A 94 41.42 -5.52 -19.11
N LYS A 95 40.80 -5.21 -17.96
CA LYS A 95 41.50 -4.72 -16.76
C LYS A 95 41.94 -5.87 -15.86
#